data_AF-A0A2N6EJY0-F1
#
_entry.id   AF-A0A2N6EJY0-F1
#
_cell.length_a   1.000
_cell.length_b   1.000
_cell.length_c   1.000
_cell.angle_alpha   90.00
_cell.angle_beta   90.00
_cell.angle_gamma   90.00
#
_symmetry.space_group_name_H-M   'P 1'
#
loop_
_entity.id
_entity.type
_entity.pdbx_description
1 polymer ?
#
loop_
_entity_poly.entity_id
_entity_poly.type
_entity_poly.pdbx_seq_one_letter_code
_entity_poly.pdbx_strand_id
1 'polypeptide(L)'
;MKFACFLPGLLLVPTILFADACFDCHVQETPGAVTQWQQSGHATANVGCRSCHGDDHDKILQGNAPVVAAICARCHQQAFAEHSESKHGTALHTGWGCTRNLPGRDQGECRFCHEEGSTLPLTDVMCSRFLKQSSEMGQLGCNRCHMVENACGSCHGNHLTDLAIVRDPAVCAKCHMGPDHPQWEMWQTSQHGTLNRVQGRSVGPDCQLCHMPKGSHNVSQGITATPAGQVYPPEKYAAERAKMIKLCRQCHAGRFAEAELAAADAIRDQSKQLVAEAAEIISELYDRKLLDPMPHDRPAHPVRQHELVLDGQMLYEDISHIERLFFTMKKFALAKTYKGAYHQNPAYTHWLGNAELKMLLVDIRAEASRLQERRGHNNAGVTTLEERLTILQGRFKRGVISQQEYSERKAELLRELTQ
;
A
#
# COMPACT_ATOMS: atom_id res chain seq x y z
N MET A 1 -66.04 -9.90 -42.90
CA MET A 1 -66.69 -10.25 -41.62
C MET A 1 -65.61 -10.64 -40.63
N LYS A 2 -65.59 -9.96 -39.47
CA LYS A 2 -64.94 -10.31 -38.19
C LYS A 2 -63.40 -10.32 -38.12
N PHE A 3 -62.88 -9.15 -37.74
CA PHE A 3 -61.70 -9.02 -36.87
C PHE A 3 -61.92 -9.82 -35.58
N ALA A 4 -60.96 -10.66 -35.20
CA ALA A 4 -60.92 -11.31 -33.89
C ALA A 4 -59.76 -10.69 -33.08
N CYS A 5 -60.13 -10.25 -31.88
CA CYS A 5 -59.35 -9.43 -30.97
C CYS A 5 -58.24 -10.23 -30.28
N PHE A 6 -57.12 -9.54 -30.01
CA PHE A 6 -56.06 -9.95 -29.09
C PHE A 6 -56.61 -10.14 -27.66
N LEU A 7 -56.13 -11.18 -26.98
CA LEU A 7 -55.85 -11.11 -25.54
C LEU A 7 -54.43 -11.66 -25.32
N PRO A 8 -53.45 -10.86 -24.88
CA PRO A 8 -52.20 -11.41 -24.38
C PRO A 8 -52.47 -12.03 -23.01
N GLY A 9 -52.18 -13.32 -22.88
CA GLY A 9 -52.19 -14.00 -21.59
C GLY A 9 -51.21 -13.30 -20.66
N LEU A 10 -51.72 -12.80 -19.54
CA LEU A 10 -50.93 -12.27 -18.45
C LEU A 10 -50.11 -13.44 -17.86
N LEU A 11 -48.86 -13.57 -18.30
CA LEU A 11 -47.86 -14.42 -17.65
C LEU A 11 -47.59 -13.79 -16.28
N LEU A 12 -48.31 -14.28 -15.26
CA LEU A 12 -47.98 -14.08 -13.85
C LEU A 12 -46.60 -14.71 -13.62
N VAL A 13 -45.56 -13.88 -13.72
CA VAL A 13 -44.27 -14.19 -13.11
C VAL A 13 -44.55 -14.35 -11.61
N PRO A 14 -44.25 -15.51 -10.99
CA PRO A 14 -44.45 -15.65 -9.57
C PRO A 14 -43.49 -14.67 -8.89
N THR A 15 -44.04 -13.57 -8.38
CA THR A 15 -43.37 -12.74 -7.39
C THR A 15 -43.23 -13.61 -6.15
N ILE A 16 -42.08 -14.27 -6.03
CA ILE A 16 -41.67 -14.90 -4.77
C ILE A 16 -41.46 -13.74 -3.80
N LEU A 17 -42.52 -13.39 -3.07
CA LEU A 17 -42.48 -12.47 -1.94
C LEU A 17 -41.67 -13.15 -0.84
N PHE A 18 -40.37 -12.89 -0.79
CA PHE A 18 -39.60 -13.14 0.41
C PHE A 18 -40.02 -12.11 1.46
N ALA A 19 -40.69 -12.59 2.50
CA ALA A 19 -40.95 -11.83 3.71
C ALA A 19 -39.66 -11.69 4.53
N ASP A 20 -38.64 -11.05 3.98
CA ASP A 20 -37.61 -10.43 4.81
C ASP A 20 -38.20 -9.09 5.26
N ALA A 21 -38.53 -8.94 6.54
CA ALA A 21 -39.11 -7.71 7.09
C ALA A 21 -38.26 -6.46 6.78
N CYS A 22 -36.98 -6.65 6.44
CA CYS A 22 -36.10 -5.62 5.95
C CYS A 22 -36.56 -5.04 4.60
N PHE A 23 -37.03 -5.87 3.67
CA PHE A 23 -37.31 -5.48 2.29
C PHE A 23 -38.40 -4.41 2.17
N ASP A 24 -39.52 -4.61 2.86
CA ASP A 24 -40.71 -3.75 2.74
C ASP A 24 -40.44 -2.29 3.13
N CYS A 25 -39.55 -2.08 4.10
CA CYS A 25 -39.11 -0.74 4.48
C CYS A 25 -37.96 -0.24 3.59
N HIS A 26 -36.93 -1.07 3.34
CA HIS A 26 -35.73 -0.64 2.62
C HIS A 26 -35.97 -0.37 1.13
N VAL A 27 -37.06 -0.87 0.53
CA VAL A 27 -37.46 -0.48 -0.84
C VAL A 27 -37.86 1.00 -0.90
N GLN A 28 -38.28 1.60 0.22
CA GLN A 28 -38.59 3.03 0.32
C GLN A 28 -37.40 3.83 0.86
N GLU A 29 -36.75 3.35 1.93
CA GLU A 29 -35.68 4.09 2.61
C GLU A 29 -34.33 4.02 1.87
N THR A 30 -34.01 2.88 1.26
CA THR A 30 -32.73 2.65 0.55
C THR A 30 -32.94 1.93 -0.79
N PRO A 31 -33.75 2.48 -1.71
CA PRO A 31 -34.17 1.80 -2.94
C PRO A 31 -32.99 1.32 -3.80
N GLY A 32 -31.88 2.07 -3.81
CA GLY A 32 -30.68 1.70 -4.56
C GLY A 32 -30.02 0.41 -4.06
N ALA A 33 -29.93 0.22 -2.74
CA ALA A 33 -29.35 -1.00 -2.15
C ALA A 33 -30.21 -2.22 -2.45
N VAL A 34 -31.54 -2.08 -2.34
CA VAL A 34 -32.49 -3.14 -2.67
C VAL A 34 -32.42 -3.49 -4.15
N THR A 35 -32.40 -2.48 -5.04
CA THR A 35 -32.29 -2.69 -6.49
C THR A 35 -30.99 -3.42 -6.86
N GLN A 36 -29.87 -3.03 -6.26
CA GLN A 36 -28.59 -3.71 -6.45
C GLN A 36 -28.63 -5.16 -5.97
N TRP A 37 -29.20 -5.40 -4.78
CA TRP A 37 -29.36 -6.75 -4.25
C TRP A 37 -30.23 -7.61 -5.17
N GLN A 38 -31.36 -7.11 -5.64
CA GLN A 38 -32.25 -7.84 -6.57
C GLN A 38 -31.55 -8.27 -7.86
N GLN A 39 -30.55 -7.50 -8.32
CA GLN A 39 -29.75 -7.79 -9.51
C GLN A 39 -28.57 -8.73 -9.22
N SER A 40 -28.28 -9.03 -7.95
CA SER A 40 -27.13 -9.81 -7.54
C SER A 40 -27.32 -11.33 -7.67
N GLY A 41 -26.19 -12.04 -7.69
CA GLY A 41 -26.18 -13.50 -7.52
C GLY A 41 -26.75 -13.94 -6.17
N HIS A 42 -26.65 -13.11 -5.13
CA HIS A 42 -27.17 -13.40 -3.79
C HIS A 42 -28.71 -13.41 -3.75
N ALA A 43 -29.38 -12.48 -4.44
CA ALA A 43 -30.85 -12.54 -4.56
C ALA A 43 -31.29 -13.81 -5.31
N THR A 44 -30.60 -14.15 -6.40
CA THR A 44 -30.89 -15.39 -7.16
C THR A 44 -30.70 -16.65 -6.31
N ALA A 45 -29.73 -16.62 -5.38
CA ALA A 45 -29.45 -17.70 -4.44
C ALA A 45 -30.27 -17.62 -3.13
N ASN A 46 -31.25 -16.73 -3.03
CA ASN A 46 -32.09 -16.50 -1.84
C ASN A 46 -31.30 -16.13 -0.57
N VAL A 47 -30.17 -15.43 -0.71
CA VAL A 47 -29.42 -14.86 0.41
C VAL A 47 -29.97 -13.45 0.68
N GLY A 48 -30.88 -13.35 1.66
CA GLY A 48 -31.53 -12.10 2.07
C GLY A 48 -30.68 -11.22 2.99
N CYS A 49 -31.16 -10.00 3.27
CA CYS A 49 -30.47 -8.96 4.03
C CYS A 49 -30.00 -9.46 5.41
N ARG A 50 -30.91 -10.15 6.12
CA ARG A 50 -30.64 -10.72 7.45
C ARG A 50 -29.46 -11.69 7.47
N SER A 51 -29.20 -12.40 6.38
CA SER A 51 -28.11 -13.39 6.30
C SER A 51 -26.74 -12.75 6.51
N CYS A 52 -26.61 -11.47 6.11
CA CYS A 52 -25.38 -10.70 6.23
C CYS A 52 -25.42 -9.72 7.41
N HIS A 53 -26.54 -9.04 7.62
CA HIS A 53 -26.65 -7.96 8.61
C HIS A 53 -27.18 -8.40 9.99
N GLY A 54 -27.83 -9.56 10.08
CA GLY A 54 -28.58 -9.96 11.27
C GLY A 54 -29.97 -9.30 11.33
N ASP A 55 -30.62 -9.43 12.47
CA ASP A 55 -31.99 -8.98 12.75
C ASP A 55 -32.09 -7.82 13.75
N ASP A 56 -31.02 -7.53 14.49
CA ASP A 56 -30.95 -6.43 15.46
C ASP A 56 -30.69 -5.08 14.74
N HIS A 57 -31.78 -4.38 14.41
CA HIS A 57 -31.72 -3.12 13.69
C HIS A 57 -31.05 -1.99 14.49
N ASP A 58 -31.22 -1.97 15.81
CA ASP A 58 -30.59 -0.96 16.67
C ASP A 58 -29.06 -1.11 16.64
N LYS A 59 -28.55 -2.35 16.67
CA LYS A 59 -27.12 -2.60 16.49
C LYS A 59 -26.62 -2.18 15.11
N ILE A 60 -27.39 -2.41 14.05
CA ILE A 60 -27.03 -2.00 12.69
C ILE A 60 -26.91 -0.47 12.62
N LEU A 61 -27.90 0.26 13.14
CA LEU A 61 -27.90 1.74 13.16
C LEU A 61 -26.74 2.32 13.97
N GLN A 62 -26.33 1.64 15.05
CA GLN A 62 -25.18 2.02 15.88
C GLN A 62 -23.81 1.62 15.29
N GLY A 63 -23.80 0.94 14.13
CA GLY A 63 -22.58 0.43 13.50
C GLY A 63 -21.94 -0.76 14.21
N ASN A 64 -22.69 -1.45 15.09
CA ASN A 64 -22.24 -2.60 15.89
C ASN A 64 -22.46 -3.95 15.20
N ALA A 65 -22.95 -3.96 13.96
CA ALA A 65 -23.13 -5.16 13.14
C ALA A 65 -22.48 -5.01 11.75
N PRO A 66 -21.15 -4.83 11.67
CA PRO A 66 -20.48 -4.69 10.38
C PRO A 66 -20.47 -6.01 9.60
N VAL A 67 -20.68 -5.94 8.28
CA VAL A 67 -20.54 -7.10 7.39
C VAL A 67 -19.07 -7.35 7.10
N VAL A 68 -18.44 -8.17 7.95
CA VAL A 68 -17.01 -8.51 7.84
C VAL A 68 -16.76 -9.79 7.03
N ALA A 69 -15.51 -10.00 6.59
CA ALA A 69 -15.09 -11.16 5.80
C ALA A 69 -15.49 -12.52 6.41
N ALA A 70 -15.51 -12.64 7.74
CA ALA A 70 -15.94 -13.85 8.45
C ALA A 70 -17.41 -14.23 8.17
N ILE A 71 -18.29 -13.26 7.87
CA ILE A 71 -19.68 -13.53 7.49
C ILE A 71 -19.71 -14.15 6.10
N CYS A 72 -18.92 -13.63 5.16
CA CYS A 72 -18.77 -14.19 3.82
C CYS A 72 -18.16 -15.60 3.86
N ALA A 73 -17.22 -15.84 4.77
CA ALA A 73 -16.52 -17.11 4.94
C ALA A 73 -17.44 -18.30 5.27
N ARG A 74 -18.64 -18.05 5.81
CA ARG A 74 -19.66 -19.10 6.06
C ARG A 74 -20.02 -19.85 4.79
N CYS A 75 -20.02 -19.15 3.65
CA CYS A 75 -20.33 -19.72 2.33
C CYS A 75 -19.10 -19.76 1.39
N HIS A 76 -18.22 -18.77 1.45
CA HIS A 76 -17.08 -18.59 0.53
C HIS A 76 -15.74 -18.95 1.18
N GLN A 77 -15.64 -20.17 1.74
CA GLN A 77 -14.49 -20.62 2.54
C GLN A 77 -13.16 -20.58 1.76
N GLN A 78 -13.16 -21.02 0.50
CA GLN A 78 -11.94 -21.03 -0.33
C GLN A 78 -11.43 -19.60 -0.57
N ALA A 79 -12.30 -18.70 -1.03
CA ALA A 79 -11.91 -17.31 -1.31
C ALA A 79 -11.43 -16.61 -0.05
N PHE A 80 -12.07 -16.87 1.10
CA PHE A 80 -11.64 -16.35 2.39
C PHE A 80 -10.23 -16.85 2.76
N ALA A 81 -9.99 -18.16 2.69
CA ALA A 81 -8.68 -18.73 3.02
C ALA A 81 -7.55 -18.15 2.12
N GLU A 82 -7.78 -18.09 0.81
CA GLU A 82 -6.83 -17.53 -0.14
C GLU A 82 -6.57 -16.03 0.10
N HIS A 83 -7.61 -15.25 0.43
CA HIS A 83 -7.50 -13.83 0.76
C HIS A 83 -6.72 -13.61 2.05
N SER A 84 -7.02 -14.37 3.10
CA SER A 84 -6.35 -14.29 4.41
C SER A 84 -4.85 -14.62 4.34
N GLU A 85 -4.44 -15.49 3.42
CA GLU A 85 -3.02 -15.80 3.18
C GLU A 85 -2.29 -14.73 2.34
N SER A 86 -3.03 -13.80 1.77
CA SER A 86 -2.50 -12.76 0.89
C SER A 86 -2.12 -11.50 1.67
N LYS A 87 -1.40 -10.58 1.02
CA LYS A 87 -1.16 -9.23 1.54
C LYS A 87 -2.42 -8.41 1.77
N HIS A 88 -3.52 -8.70 1.07
CA HIS A 88 -4.80 -8.05 1.39
C HIS A 88 -5.38 -8.59 2.70
N GLY A 89 -5.10 -9.84 3.06
CA GLY A 89 -5.39 -10.42 4.37
C GLY A 89 -4.54 -9.87 5.52
N THR A 90 -3.59 -8.97 5.23
CA THR A 90 -2.79 -8.26 6.23
C THR A 90 -2.83 -6.74 6.00
N ALA A 91 -3.84 -6.22 5.31
CA ALA A 91 -3.87 -4.83 4.88
C ALA A 91 -4.01 -3.84 6.05
N LEU A 92 -4.75 -4.20 7.11
CA LEU A 92 -4.87 -3.39 8.33
C LEU A 92 -3.49 -3.22 8.98
N HIS A 93 -2.65 -4.25 8.93
CA HIS A 93 -1.27 -4.27 9.44
C HIS A 93 -0.28 -3.40 8.64
N THR A 94 -0.73 -2.54 7.73
CA THR A 94 0.17 -1.66 6.97
C THR A 94 -0.26 -0.19 6.93
N GLY A 95 -1.48 0.12 7.39
CA GLY A 95 -2.07 1.45 7.28
C GLY A 95 -2.72 1.98 8.56
N TRP A 96 -2.64 1.23 9.67
CA TRP A 96 -3.31 1.57 10.93
C TRP A 96 -2.35 1.78 12.09
N GLY A 97 -2.89 2.30 13.19
CA GLY A 97 -2.22 2.44 14.48
C GLY A 97 -3.23 2.59 15.62
N CYS A 98 -2.80 2.37 16.87
CA CYS A 98 -3.64 2.48 18.05
C CYS A 98 -3.97 3.95 18.37
N THR A 99 -5.26 4.29 18.37
CA THR A 99 -5.73 5.67 18.60
C THR A 99 -6.33 5.90 19.99
N ARG A 100 -6.44 4.85 20.83
CA ARG A 100 -7.11 4.87 22.15
C ARG A 100 -6.77 6.08 23.02
N ASN A 101 -5.49 6.40 23.11
CA ASN A 101 -4.97 7.44 24.00
C ASN A 101 -4.58 8.73 23.27
N LEU A 102 -4.95 8.87 21.99
CA LEU A 102 -4.62 10.06 21.22
C LEU A 102 -5.68 11.15 21.44
N PRO A 103 -5.25 12.39 21.74
CA PRO A 103 -6.18 13.49 21.94
C PRO A 103 -6.92 13.82 20.63
N GLY A 104 -8.22 14.09 20.73
CA GLY A 104 -9.06 14.49 19.59
C GLY A 104 -9.42 13.35 18.63
N ARG A 105 -9.06 12.10 18.94
CA ARG A 105 -9.46 10.92 18.15
C ARG A 105 -10.81 10.36 18.61
N ASP A 106 -11.59 9.85 17.66
CA ASP A 106 -12.85 9.17 17.96
C ASP A 106 -12.56 7.81 18.62
N GLN A 107 -13.15 7.60 19.81
CA GLN A 107 -13.01 6.36 20.57
C GLN A 107 -13.66 5.16 19.85
N GLY A 108 -14.62 5.40 18.96
CA GLY A 108 -15.25 4.38 18.11
C GLY A 108 -14.27 3.69 17.16
N GLU A 109 -13.13 4.31 16.84
CA GLU A 109 -12.10 3.73 15.96
C GLU A 109 -11.48 2.45 16.52
N CYS A 110 -11.47 2.30 17.85
CA CYS A 110 -10.92 1.11 18.51
C CYS A 110 -11.66 -0.17 18.10
N ARG A 111 -12.93 -0.09 17.67
CA ARG A 111 -13.74 -1.25 17.25
C ARG A 111 -13.17 -1.97 16.01
N PHE A 112 -12.37 -1.28 15.20
CA PHE A 112 -11.69 -1.89 14.05
C PHE A 112 -10.41 -2.63 14.44
N CYS A 113 -9.85 -2.33 15.61
CA CYS A 113 -8.60 -2.90 16.09
C CYS A 113 -8.80 -3.88 17.26
N HIS A 114 -9.98 -3.95 17.87
CA HIS A 114 -10.29 -4.82 18.99
C HIS A 114 -11.60 -5.56 18.77
N GLU A 115 -11.61 -6.85 19.12
CA GLU A 115 -12.86 -7.60 19.25
C GLU A 115 -13.62 -7.15 20.51
N GLU A 116 -14.94 -7.16 20.44
CA GLU A 116 -15.79 -6.84 21.58
C GLU A 116 -15.48 -7.79 22.75
N GLY A 117 -15.11 -7.22 23.91
CA GLY A 117 -14.69 -7.98 25.09
C GLY A 117 -13.19 -8.35 25.14
N SER A 118 -12.39 -8.02 24.12
CA SER A 118 -10.94 -8.24 24.11
C SER A 118 -10.16 -6.93 24.30
N THR A 119 -9.20 -6.94 25.23
CA THR A 119 -8.25 -5.83 25.40
C THR A 119 -7.04 -5.93 24.47
N LEU A 120 -6.89 -7.06 23.75
CA LEU A 120 -5.77 -7.31 22.84
C LEU A 120 -6.08 -6.74 21.46
N PRO A 121 -5.15 -5.98 20.84
CA PRO A 121 -5.35 -5.47 19.50
C PRO A 121 -5.15 -6.58 18.46
N LEU A 122 -5.91 -6.53 17.37
CA LEU A 122 -5.78 -7.39 16.19
C LEU A 122 -4.44 -7.18 15.47
N THR A 123 -3.84 -6.00 15.62
CA THR A 123 -2.54 -5.64 15.04
C THR A 123 -1.72 -4.78 15.99
N ASP A 124 -0.42 -5.03 16.06
CA ASP A 124 0.57 -4.24 16.79
C ASP A 124 1.22 -3.15 15.93
N VAL A 125 0.85 -3.06 14.65
CA VAL A 125 1.46 -2.13 13.71
C VAL A 125 1.02 -0.71 14.00
N MET A 126 2.02 0.19 14.11
CA MET A 126 1.82 1.61 14.28
C MET A 126 2.29 2.37 13.04
N CYS A 127 1.37 2.71 12.14
CA CYS A 127 1.62 3.60 11.02
C CYS A 127 1.66 5.05 11.51
N SER A 128 2.83 5.66 11.54
CA SER A 128 3.00 7.04 12.03
C SER A 128 2.15 8.05 11.27
N ARG A 129 2.01 7.87 9.95
CA ARG A 129 1.20 8.77 9.11
C ARG A 129 -0.27 8.73 9.50
N PHE A 130 -0.80 7.53 9.77
CA PHE A 130 -2.17 7.35 10.24
C PHE A 130 -2.41 8.01 11.60
N LEU A 131 -1.49 7.79 12.55
CA LEU A 131 -1.56 8.36 13.90
C LEU A 131 -1.51 9.89 13.93
N LYS A 132 -0.96 10.50 12.87
CA LYS A 132 -0.93 11.96 12.69
C LYS A 132 -2.18 12.55 12.05
N GLN A 133 -3.05 11.72 11.46
CA GLN A 133 -4.25 12.22 10.79
C GLN A 133 -5.37 12.55 11.79
N SER A 134 -6.36 13.32 11.35
CA SER A 134 -7.64 13.42 12.05
C SER A 134 -8.46 12.14 11.89
N SER A 135 -9.50 11.97 12.70
CA SER A 135 -10.41 10.82 12.60
C SER A 135 -11.07 10.75 11.23
N GLU A 136 -11.49 11.91 10.69
CA GLU A 136 -12.14 12.01 9.38
C GLU A 136 -11.20 11.61 8.25
N MET A 137 -9.94 12.06 8.30
CA MET A 137 -8.94 11.69 7.30
C MET A 137 -8.54 10.22 7.43
N GLY A 138 -8.43 9.69 8.66
CA GLY A 138 -8.23 8.26 8.90
C GLY A 138 -9.36 7.44 8.27
N GLN A 139 -10.62 7.80 8.57
CA GLN A 139 -11.79 7.08 8.09
C GLN A 139 -11.97 7.16 6.56
N LEU A 140 -11.84 8.35 5.97
CA LEU A 140 -12.14 8.57 4.56
C LEU A 140 -10.93 8.36 3.65
N GLY A 141 -9.74 8.77 4.09
CA GLY A 141 -8.51 8.72 3.29
C GLY A 141 -7.73 7.42 3.43
N CYS A 142 -7.60 6.88 4.64
CA CYS A 142 -6.83 5.65 4.88
C CYS A 142 -7.71 4.40 4.86
N ASN A 143 -8.77 4.39 5.67
CA ASN A 143 -9.52 3.17 5.97
C ASN A 143 -10.30 2.65 4.77
N ARG A 144 -10.78 3.53 3.89
CA ARG A 144 -11.46 3.15 2.65
C ARG A 144 -10.60 2.30 1.70
N CYS A 145 -9.28 2.33 1.87
CA CYS A 145 -8.31 1.48 1.16
C CYS A 145 -7.82 0.32 2.03
N HIS A 146 -7.47 0.59 3.29
CA HIS A 146 -6.84 -0.40 4.18
C HIS A 146 -7.81 -1.38 4.85
N MET A 147 -9.14 -1.16 4.78
CA MET A 147 -10.14 -2.09 5.34
C MET A 147 -10.36 -3.36 4.50
N VAL A 148 -9.70 -3.49 3.34
CA VAL A 148 -9.88 -4.62 2.40
C VAL A 148 -9.65 -5.99 3.04
N GLU A 149 -8.86 -6.06 4.12
CA GLU A 149 -8.67 -7.26 4.92
C GLU A 149 -9.99 -7.88 5.38
N ASN A 150 -10.90 -7.03 5.88
CA ASN A 150 -12.17 -7.46 6.47
C ASN A 150 -13.39 -7.07 5.62
N ALA A 151 -13.22 -6.48 4.44
CA ALA A 151 -14.31 -6.01 3.60
C ALA A 151 -14.26 -6.65 2.19
N CYS A 152 -14.85 -7.83 2.03
CA CYS A 152 -14.86 -8.53 0.73
C CYS A 152 -15.51 -7.71 -0.41
N GLY A 153 -16.47 -6.85 -0.09
CA GLY A 153 -17.09 -5.95 -1.07
C GLY A 153 -16.20 -4.82 -1.58
N SER A 154 -14.93 -4.73 -1.16
CA SER A 154 -13.97 -3.74 -1.65
C SER A 154 -13.75 -3.80 -3.17
N CYS A 155 -13.91 -4.96 -3.80
CA CYS A 155 -13.72 -5.12 -5.25
C CYS A 155 -15.05 -5.34 -6.00
N HIS A 156 -15.83 -6.35 -5.63
CA HIS A 156 -17.07 -6.70 -6.35
C HIS A 156 -18.32 -5.96 -5.86
N GLY A 157 -18.15 -4.95 -5.00
CA GLY A 157 -19.25 -4.18 -4.40
C GLY A 157 -20.00 -4.96 -3.31
N ASN A 158 -20.91 -4.26 -2.62
CA ASN A 158 -21.67 -4.81 -1.49
C ASN A 158 -23.03 -5.37 -1.90
N HIS A 159 -23.96 -4.53 -2.36
CA HIS A 159 -25.30 -5.05 -2.62
C HIS A 159 -25.44 -5.62 -4.02
N LEU A 160 -24.61 -5.23 -4.99
CA LEU A 160 -24.65 -5.82 -6.34
C LEU A 160 -23.86 -7.12 -6.43
N THR A 161 -22.67 -7.21 -5.80
CA THR A 161 -21.80 -8.42 -5.78
C THR A 161 -21.67 -9.10 -7.15
N ASP A 162 -21.22 -8.35 -8.15
CA ASP A 162 -21.13 -8.82 -9.54
C ASP A 162 -19.67 -9.08 -9.94
N LEU A 163 -19.44 -10.25 -10.54
CA LEU A 163 -18.14 -10.61 -11.10
C LEU A 163 -17.73 -9.74 -12.29
N ALA A 164 -18.67 -9.11 -12.99
CA ALA A 164 -18.36 -8.16 -14.06
C ALA A 164 -17.57 -6.95 -13.53
N ILE A 165 -17.89 -6.47 -12.32
CA ILE A 165 -17.19 -5.34 -11.68
C ILE A 165 -15.75 -5.72 -11.38
N VAL A 166 -15.52 -6.87 -10.73
CA VAL A 166 -14.16 -7.31 -10.37
C VAL A 166 -13.34 -7.77 -11.57
N ARG A 167 -13.95 -8.00 -12.74
CA ARG A 167 -13.24 -8.29 -13.99
C ARG A 167 -12.70 -7.03 -14.67
N ASP A 168 -13.22 -5.85 -14.35
CA ASP A 168 -12.66 -4.59 -14.82
C ASP A 168 -11.40 -4.24 -14.00
N PRO A 169 -10.21 -4.08 -14.62
CA PRO A 169 -8.99 -3.70 -13.91
C PRO A 169 -9.11 -2.35 -13.17
N ALA A 170 -10.02 -1.47 -13.57
CA ALA A 170 -10.27 -0.19 -12.89
C ALA A 170 -10.74 -0.38 -11.43
N VAL A 171 -11.25 -1.56 -11.07
CA VAL A 171 -11.61 -1.88 -9.68
C VAL A 171 -10.43 -1.73 -8.71
N CYS A 172 -9.21 -1.98 -9.17
CA CYS A 172 -8.00 -1.85 -8.37
C CYS A 172 -7.57 -0.39 -8.19
N ALA A 173 -7.97 0.49 -9.13
CA ALA A 173 -7.46 1.85 -9.24
C ALA A 173 -7.77 2.70 -8.01
N LYS A 174 -8.90 2.48 -7.33
CA LYS A 174 -9.27 3.21 -6.11
C LYS A 174 -8.17 3.18 -5.04
N CYS A 175 -7.44 2.08 -4.93
CA CYS A 175 -6.40 1.89 -3.91
C CYS A 175 -4.98 1.86 -4.52
N HIS A 176 -4.82 1.28 -5.71
CA HIS A 176 -3.54 1.08 -6.37
C HIS A 176 -3.22 2.21 -7.36
N MET A 177 -3.23 3.44 -6.85
CA MET A 177 -2.96 4.65 -7.61
C MET A 177 -2.16 5.66 -6.79
N GLY A 178 -1.84 6.82 -7.37
CA GLY A 178 -1.28 7.94 -6.64
C GLY A 178 0.24 7.89 -6.48
N PRO A 179 0.82 8.76 -5.64
CA PRO A 179 2.24 9.10 -5.75
C PRO A 179 3.20 8.01 -5.24
N ASP A 180 2.81 7.23 -4.24
CA ASP A 180 3.66 6.21 -3.59
C ASP A 180 3.47 4.80 -4.17
N HIS A 181 2.42 4.60 -4.96
CA HIS A 181 2.17 3.36 -5.66
C HIS A 181 1.23 3.54 -6.86
N PRO A 182 1.69 4.21 -7.95
CA PRO A 182 0.84 4.45 -9.13
C PRO A 182 0.73 3.22 -10.05
N GLN A 183 0.35 2.06 -9.51
CA GLN A 183 0.31 0.82 -10.31
C GLN A 183 -0.75 0.90 -11.42
N TRP A 184 -1.91 1.50 -11.13
CA TRP A 184 -2.96 1.74 -12.12
C TRP A 184 -2.46 2.59 -13.28
N GLU A 185 -1.83 3.74 -12.99
CA GLU A 185 -1.36 4.67 -13.99
C GLU A 185 -0.22 4.05 -14.82
N MET A 186 0.69 3.32 -14.18
CA MET A 186 1.75 2.56 -14.85
C MET A 186 1.17 1.50 -15.78
N TRP A 187 0.22 0.68 -15.29
CA TRP A 187 -0.36 -0.38 -16.09
C TRP A 187 -1.19 0.19 -17.25
N GLN A 188 -2.10 1.16 -17.00
CA GLN A 188 -3.01 1.67 -18.04
C GLN A 188 -2.24 2.32 -19.20
N THR A 189 -1.08 2.90 -18.92
CA THR A 189 -0.22 3.57 -19.92
C THR A 189 0.92 2.69 -20.43
N SER A 190 1.01 1.43 -19.97
CA SER A 190 1.91 0.42 -20.54
C SER A 190 1.35 -0.16 -21.85
N GLN A 191 2.18 -0.92 -22.56
CA GLN A 191 1.72 -1.72 -23.71
C GLN A 191 0.63 -2.73 -23.29
N HIS A 192 0.77 -3.35 -22.12
CA HIS A 192 -0.20 -4.31 -21.59
C HIS A 192 -1.58 -3.68 -21.37
N GLY A 193 -1.65 -2.55 -20.65
CA GLY A 193 -2.92 -1.87 -20.40
C GLY A 193 -3.52 -1.26 -21.66
N THR A 194 -2.70 -0.75 -22.57
CA THR A 194 -3.16 -0.24 -23.87
C THR A 194 -3.78 -1.34 -24.72
N LEU A 195 -3.11 -2.50 -24.84
CA LEU A 195 -3.64 -3.64 -25.58
C LEU A 195 -4.90 -4.21 -24.92
N ASN A 196 -4.93 -4.32 -23.60
CA ASN A 196 -6.10 -4.79 -22.86
C ASN A 196 -7.32 -3.89 -23.13
N ARG A 197 -7.14 -2.57 -23.06
CA ARG A 197 -8.22 -1.61 -23.32
C ARG A 197 -8.75 -1.67 -24.76
N VAL A 198 -7.88 -1.88 -25.74
CA VAL A 198 -8.25 -1.81 -27.17
C VAL A 198 -8.73 -3.16 -27.72
N GLN A 199 -8.11 -4.26 -27.30
CA GLN A 199 -8.31 -5.60 -27.86
C GLN A 199 -8.83 -6.61 -26.82
N GLY A 200 -8.93 -6.22 -25.55
CA GLY A 200 -9.38 -7.06 -24.46
C GLY A 200 -8.27 -7.92 -23.84
N ARG A 201 -8.67 -8.64 -22.78
CA ARG A 201 -7.81 -9.47 -21.93
C ARG A 201 -7.03 -10.56 -22.67
N SER A 202 -7.55 -11.03 -23.80
CA SER A 202 -6.89 -12.08 -24.58
C SER A 202 -5.60 -11.62 -25.26
N VAL A 203 -5.44 -10.30 -25.47
CA VAL A 203 -4.28 -9.70 -26.15
C VAL A 203 -3.38 -8.95 -25.16
N GLY A 204 -3.95 -8.26 -24.17
CA GLY A 204 -3.19 -7.59 -23.12
C GLY A 204 -3.62 -8.06 -21.72
N PRO A 205 -2.68 -8.37 -20.81
CA PRO A 205 -3.02 -8.81 -19.46
C PRO A 205 -3.64 -7.67 -18.64
N ASP A 206 -4.60 -8.01 -17.77
CA ASP A 206 -5.14 -7.15 -16.72
C ASP A 206 -4.48 -7.45 -15.36
N CYS A 207 -4.81 -6.65 -14.35
CA CYS A 207 -4.29 -6.80 -12.98
C CYS A 207 -4.59 -8.20 -12.43
N GLN A 208 -5.81 -8.68 -12.68
CA GLN A 208 -6.37 -9.93 -12.18
C GLN A 208 -5.67 -11.15 -12.82
N LEU A 209 -5.34 -11.12 -14.11
CA LEU A 209 -4.62 -12.22 -14.76
C LEU A 209 -3.24 -12.44 -14.12
N CYS A 210 -2.54 -11.35 -13.79
CA CYS A 210 -1.20 -11.42 -13.21
C CYS A 210 -1.21 -11.68 -11.69
N HIS A 211 -2.11 -11.04 -10.95
CA HIS A 211 -2.11 -11.10 -9.48
C HIS A 211 -3.13 -12.06 -8.88
N MET A 212 -4.18 -12.43 -9.63
CA MET A 212 -5.24 -13.36 -9.22
C MET A 212 -5.36 -14.51 -10.24
N PRO A 213 -4.26 -15.23 -10.53
CA PRO A 213 -4.27 -16.22 -11.60
C PRO A 213 -5.34 -17.28 -11.34
N LYS A 214 -6.13 -17.59 -12.37
CA LYS A 214 -7.28 -18.51 -12.31
C LYS A 214 -8.38 -18.10 -11.32
N GLY A 215 -8.46 -16.83 -10.93
CA GLY A 215 -9.47 -16.33 -9.99
C GLY A 215 -9.13 -16.52 -8.51
N SER A 216 -7.86 -16.86 -8.21
CA SER A 216 -7.35 -16.93 -6.85
C SER A 216 -7.53 -15.61 -6.11
N HIS A 217 -7.98 -15.65 -4.85
CA HIS A 217 -8.03 -14.47 -3.97
C HIS A 217 -6.69 -14.18 -3.29
N ASN A 218 -5.68 -15.04 -3.48
CA ASN A 218 -4.33 -14.75 -3.03
C ASN A 218 -3.61 -13.82 -4.01
N VAL A 219 -3.81 -12.51 -3.84
CA VAL A 219 -3.22 -11.44 -4.67
C VAL A 219 -1.69 -11.35 -4.61
N SER A 220 -1.04 -12.15 -3.75
CA SER A 220 0.41 -12.08 -3.50
C SER A 220 1.21 -13.09 -4.30
N GLN A 221 0.53 -13.97 -5.04
CA GLN A 221 1.19 -14.96 -5.88
C GLN A 221 2.05 -14.27 -6.96
N GLY A 222 3.29 -14.74 -7.09
CA GLY A 222 4.25 -14.22 -8.06
C GLY A 222 5.00 -12.96 -7.62
N ILE A 223 4.66 -12.36 -6.48
CA ILE A 223 5.33 -11.17 -5.96
C ILE A 223 6.60 -11.58 -5.19
N THR A 224 7.75 -11.02 -5.57
CA THR A 224 9.06 -11.39 -5.00
C THR A 224 9.59 -10.42 -3.94
N ALA A 225 8.89 -9.31 -3.71
CA ALA A 225 9.32 -8.25 -2.80
C ALA A 225 8.17 -7.64 -1.99
N THR A 226 8.52 -6.99 -0.88
CA THR A 226 7.60 -6.13 -0.11
C THR A 226 7.25 -4.85 -0.90
N PRO A 227 6.22 -4.09 -0.50
CA PRO A 227 5.92 -2.79 -1.13
C PRO A 227 7.08 -1.78 -1.05
N ALA A 228 8.02 -1.96 -0.12
CA ALA A 228 9.25 -1.16 0.00
C ALA A 228 10.41 -1.68 -0.88
N GLY A 229 10.18 -2.70 -1.71
CA GLY A 229 11.21 -3.31 -2.54
C GLY A 229 12.21 -4.16 -1.75
N GLN A 230 11.84 -4.69 -0.58
CA GLN A 230 12.65 -5.67 0.14
C GLN A 230 12.38 -7.07 -0.42
N VAL A 231 13.42 -7.74 -0.90
CA VAL A 231 13.33 -9.06 -1.51
C VAL A 231 13.04 -10.12 -0.44
N TYR A 232 12.22 -11.10 -0.76
CA TYR A 232 11.97 -12.24 0.12
C TYR A 232 13.20 -13.15 0.29
N PRO A 233 13.23 -13.98 1.35
CA PRO A 233 14.26 -15.00 1.51
C PRO A 233 14.40 -15.88 0.25
N PRO A 234 15.60 -16.40 -0.07
CA PRO A 234 15.88 -17.06 -1.34
C PRO A 234 14.88 -18.15 -1.76
N GLU A 235 14.46 -18.99 -0.82
CA GLU A 235 13.50 -20.06 -1.07
C GLU A 235 12.13 -19.52 -1.55
N LYS A 236 11.57 -18.56 -0.79
CA LYS A 236 10.31 -17.91 -1.14
C LYS A 236 10.44 -17.09 -2.43
N TYR A 237 11.56 -16.37 -2.60
CA TYR A 237 11.82 -15.60 -3.81
C TYR A 237 11.81 -16.50 -5.06
N ALA A 238 12.54 -17.61 -5.04
CA ALA A 238 12.64 -18.52 -6.18
C ALA A 238 11.27 -19.11 -6.55
N ALA A 239 10.51 -19.54 -5.54
CA ALA A 239 9.16 -20.08 -5.74
C ALA A 239 8.21 -19.04 -6.36
N GLU A 240 8.17 -17.81 -5.83
CA GLU A 240 7.30 -16.75 -6.37
C GLU A 240 7.77 -16.29 -7.76
N ARG A 241 9.08 -16.17 -8.00
CA ARG A 241 9.62 -15.82 -9.32
C ARG A 241 9.19 -16.84 -10.38
N ALA A 242 9.26 -18.14 -10.07
CA ALA A 242 8.85 -19.19 -10.99
C ALA A 242 7.34 -19.11 -11.33
N LYS A 243 6.49 -18.77 -10.35
CA LYS A 243 5.06 -18.54 -10.58
C LYS A 243 4.83 -17.37 -11.55
N MET A 244 5.52 -16.25 -11.36
CA MET A 244 5.41 -15.09 -12.25
C MET A 244 5.89 -15.39 -13.68
N ILE A 245 7.06 -16.04 -13.83
CA ILE A 245 7.57 -16.45 -15.15
C ILE A 245 6.57 -17.36 -15.88
N LYS A 246 5.92 -18.27 -15.15
CA LYS A 246 4.89 -19.15 -15.72
C LYS A 246 3.69 -18.36 -16.29
N LEU A 247 3.32 -17.24 -15.67
CA LEU A 247 2.28 -16.34 -16.19
C LEU A 247 2.75 -15.64 -17.47
N CYS A 248 3.95 -15.06 -17.45
CA CYS A 248 4.52 -14.40 -18.63
C CYS A 248 4.63 -15.34 -19.83
N ARG A 249 4.94 -16.62 -19.59
CA ARG A 249 5.08 -17.67 -20.61
C ARG A 249 3.80 -18.06 -21.34
N GLN A 250 2.65 -17.55 -20.91
CA GLN A 250 1.40 -17.72 -21.66
C GLN A 250 1.40 -16.91 -22.97
N CYS A 251 2.22 -15.86 -23.05
CA CYS A 251 2.31 -14.98 -24.23
C CYS A 251 3.75 -14.78 -24.73
N HIS A 252 4.76 -14.89 -23.85
CA HIS A 252 6.16 -14.60 -24.18
C HIS A 252 7.05 -15.83 -24.11
N ALA A 253 8.18 -15.78 -24.83
CA ALA A 253 9.25 -16.75 -24.66
C ALA A 253 9.81 -16.68 -23.22
N GLY A 254 10.14 -17.83 -22.62
CA GLY A 254 10.63 -17.89 -21.24
C GLY A 254 11.86 -17.03 -20.99
N ARG A 255 12.84 -17.09 -21.91
CA ARG A 255 14.07 -16.29 -21.83
C ARG A 255 13.80 -14.78 -21.86
N PHE A 256 12.79 -14.33 -22.61
CA PHE A 256 12.40 -12.92 -22.64
C PHE A 256 11.85 -12.48 -21.27
N ALA A 257 10.91 -13.26 -20.72
CA ALA A 257 10.32 -12.96 -19.41
C ALA A 257 11.37 -12.94 -18.28
N GLU A 258 12.31 -13.88 -18.30
CA GLU A 258 13.42 -13.94 -17.35
C GLU A 258 14.33 -12.70 -17.46
N ALA A 259 14.70 -12.30 -18.68
CA ALA A 259 15.54 -11.14 -18.92
C ALA A 259 14.87 -9.83 -18.48
N GLU A 260 13.58 -9.64 -18.79
CA GLU A 260 12.81 -8.47 -18.38
C GLU A 260 12.73 -8.33 -16.86
N LEU A 261 12.42 -9.42 -16.15
CA LEU A 261 12.32 -9.40 -14.69
C LEU A 261 13.69 -9.22 -14.02
N ALA A 262 14.77 -9.75 -14.61
CA ALA A 262 16.13 -9.52 -14.14
C ALA A 262 16.56 -8.05 -14.34
N ALA A 263 16.19 -7.42 -15.46
CA ALA A 263 16.42 -6.00 -15.68
C ALA A 263 15.65 -5.13 -14.66
N ALA A 264 14.39 -5.47 -14.38
CA ALA A 264 13.61 -4.79 -13.34
C ALA A 264 14.21 -4.95 -11.93
N ASP A 265 14.77 -6.13 -11.61
CA ASP A 265 15.52 -6.36 -10.37
C ASP A 265 16.76 -5.45 -10.29
N ALA A 266 17.53 -5.32 -11.37
CA ALA A 266 18.69 -4.44 -11.42
C ALA A 266 18.32 -2.96 -11.24
N ILE A 267 17.23 -2.50 -11.87
CA ILE A 267 16.72 -1.13 -11.71
C ILE A 267 16.29 -0.87 -10.27
N ARG A 268 15.61 -1.82 -9.62
CA ARG A 268 15.24 -1.72 -8.20
C ARG A 268 16.49 -1.52 -7.34
N ASP A 269 17.50 -2.35 -7.54
CA ASP A 269 18.69 -2.35 -6.69
C ASP A 269 19.52 -1.08 -6.88
N GLN A 270 19.72 -0.62 -8.12
CA GLN A 270 20.33 0.67 -8.43
C GLN A 270 19.56 1.84 -7.80
N SER A 271 18.23 1.82 -7.90
CA SER A 271 17.38 2.87 -7.32
C SER A 271 17.48 2.90 -5.78
N LYS A 272 17.54 1.73 -5.14
CA LYS A 272 17.74 1.61 -3.69
C LYS A 272 19.11 2.10 -3.26
N GLN A 273 20.16 1.93 -4.07
CA GLN A 273 21.48 2.48 -3.79
C GLN A 273 21.46 4.01 -3.76
N LEU A 274 20.78 4.67 -4.71
CA LEU A 274 20.63 6.12 -4.70
C LEU A 274 19.90 6.62 -3.43
N VAL A 275 18.85 5.92 -3.02
CA VAL A 275 18.12 6.24 -1.78
C VAL A 275 19.00 5.98 -0.55
N ALA A 276 19.81 4.93 -0.53
CA ALA A 276 20.74 4.66 0.56
C ALA A 276 21.81 5.76 0.67
N GLU A 277 22.33 6.25 -0.46
CA GLU A 277 23.27 7.37 -0.49
C GLU A 277 22.66 8.64 0.12
N ALA A 278 21.44 9.01 -0.29
CA ALA A 278 20.74 10.16 0.27
C ALA A 278 20.49 10.01 1.79
N ALA A 279 20.17 8.79 2.26
CA ALA A 279 19.98 8.52 3.68
C ALA A 279 21.27 8.71 4.50
N GLU A 280 22.42 8.32 3.94
CA GLU A 280 23.72 8.51 4.60
C GLU A 280 24.05 10.01 4.73
N ILE A 281 23.85 10.81 3.68
CA ILE A 281 24.05 12.26 3.71
C ILE A 281 23.26 12.90 4.86
N ILE A 282 21.98 12.55 5.00
CA ILE A 282 21.12 13.10 6.06
C ILE A 282 21.55 12.60 7.44
N SER A 283 21.97 11.35 7.54
CA SER A 283 22.47 10.77 8.79
C SER A 283 23.75 11.46 9.27
N GLU A 284 24.66 11.80 8.36
CA GLU A 284 25.88 12.56 8.69
C GLU A 284 25.58 13.98 9.16
N LEU A 285 24.63 14.67 8.51
CA LEU A 285 24.17 15.99 8.96
C LEU A 285 23.54 15.92 10.35
N TYR A 286 22.75 14.89 10.63
CA TYR A 286 22.18 14.66 11.94
C TYR A 286 23.25 14.43 13.02
N ASP A 287 24.27 13.61 12.73
CA ASP A 287 25.39 13.36 13.65
C ASP A 287 26.15 14.64 13.99
N ARG A 288 26.30 15.52 12.99
CA ARG A 288 26.93 16.83 13.13
C ARG A 288 26.00 17.90 13.69
N LYS A 289 24.74 17.57 13.99
CA LYS A 289 23.69 18.48 14.48
C LYS A 289 23.44 19.68 13.53
N LEU A 290 23.41 19.39 12.24
CA LEU A 290 23.25 20.37 11.16
C LEU A 290 21.87 20.34 10.49
N LEU A 291 20.95 19.45 10.88
CA LEU A 291 19.59 19.50 10.36
C LEU A 291 18.87 20.75 10.87
N ASP A 292 17.96 21.28 10.05
CA ASP A 292 17.22 22.51 10.34
C ASP A 292 15.73 22.33 9.95
N PRO A 293 14.81 22.19 10.93
CA PRO A 293 15.06 21.99 12.36
C PRO A 293 15.61 20.58 12.68
N MET A 294 16.29 20.44 13.83
CA MET A 294 16.65 19.12 14.36
C MET A 294 15.41 18.37 14.88
N PRO A 295 15.45 17.02 14.95
CA PRO A 295 14.35 16.23 15.52
C PRO A 295 13.88 16.62 16.93
N HIS A 296 14.75 17.20 17.77
CA HIS A 296 14.38 17.67 19.12
C HIS A 296 13.77 19.08 19.14
N ASP A 297 13.90 19.83 18.06
CA ASP A 297 13.42 21.22 17.94
C ASP A 297 12.04 21.30 17.26
N ARG A 298 11.39 20.16 17.04
CA ARG A 298 10.11 20.04 16.32
C ARG A 298 9.18 19.06 17.03
N PRO A 299 7.88 19.05 16.70
CA PRO A 299 6.92 18.13 17.31
C PRO A 299 7.38 16.67 17.25
N ALA A 300 7.10 15.92 18.31
CA ALA A 300 7.54 14.55 18.44
C ALA A 300 6.87 13.62 17.41
N HIS A 301 7.65 12.73 16.83
CA HIS A 301 7.14 11.66 15.98
C HIS A 301 6.32 10.67 16.83
N PRO A 302 5.11 10.27 16.40
CA PRO A 302 4.15 9.53 17.26
C PRO A 302 4.68 8.20 17.79
N VAL A 303 5.61 7.55 17.08
CA VAL A 303 6.18 6.25 17.45
C VAL A 303 7.63 6.33 17.93
N ARG A 304 8.38 7.36 17.49
CA ARG A 304 9.85 7.43 17.60
C ARG A 304 10.33 8.72 18.28
N GLN A 305 9.38 9.52 18.77
CA GLN A 305 9.63 10.76 19.50
C GLN A 305 10.60 11.69 18.75
N HIS A 306 11.72 12.05 19.34
CA HIS A 306 12.71 12.98 18.76
C HIS A 306 13.88 12.28 18.06
N GLU A 307 13.69 11.03 17.62
CA GLU A 307 14.68 10.33 16.80
C GLU A 307 14.59 10.76 15.33
N LEU A 308 15.72 10.70 14.61
CA LEU A 308 15.72 10.81 13.15
C LEU A 308 15.08 9.55 12.56
N VAL A 309 14.04 9.72 11.74
CA VAL A 309 13.33 8.62 11.08
C VAL A 309 13.55 8.73 9.57
N LEU A 310 14.22 7.74 8.99
CA LEU A 310 14.47 7.65 7.53
C LEU A 310 13.88 6.38 6.90
N ASP A 311 13.07 5.61 7.64
CA ASP A 311 12.56 4.30 7.23
C ASP A 311 11.10 4.34 6.71
N GLY A 312 10.36 3.23 6.87
CA GLY A 312 8.95 3.15 6.47
C GLY A 312 8.03 4.12 7.22
N GLN A 313 8.43 4.56 8.41
CA GLN A 313 7.65 5.36 9.35
C GLN A 313 7.78 6.87 9.16
N MET A 314 8.57 7.33 8.18
CA MET A 314 8.68 8.76 7.87
C MET A 314 7.31 9.44 7.73
N LEU A 315 7.24 10.66 8.26
CA LEU A 315 6.15 11.60 8.05
C LEU A 315 6.45 12.49 6.83
N TYR A 316 5.46 13.26 6.41
CA TYR A 316 5.56 14.31 5.40
C TYR A 316 5.35 15.71 6.00
N GLU A 317 5.31 15.80 7.33
CA GLU A 317 5.15 16.99 8.14
C GLU A 317 6.10 16.90 9.35
N ASP A 318 6.32 18.01 10.05
CA ASP A 318 7.23 18.07 11.21
C ASP A 318 8.62 17.50 10.92
N ILE A 319 9.16 17.79 9.73
CA ILE A 319 10.46 17.35 9.25
C ILE A 319 11.25 18.50 8.65
N SER A 320 12.58 18.40 8.60
CA SER A 320 13.41 19.37 7.90
C SER A 320 13.19 19.32 6.39
N HIS A 321 13.62 20.38 5.69
CA HIS A 321 13.49 20.45 4.24
C HIS A 321 14.24 19.30 3.53
N ILE A 322 15.45 18.96 3.99
CA ILE A 322 16.22 17.84 3.42
C ILE A 322 15.54 16.48 3.65
N GLU A 323 14.90 16.28 4.82
CA GLU A 323 14.09 15.09 5.08
C GLU A 323 12.84 15.03 4.20
N ARG A 324 12.23 16.17 3.87
CA ARG A 324 11.09 16.24 2.93
C ARG A 324 11.50 15.87 1.51
N LEU A 325 12.66 16.34 1.04
CA LEU A 325 13.22 15.91 -0.25
C LEU A 325 13.45 14.40 -0.27
N PHE A 326 14.01 13.86 0.82
CA PHE A 326 14.22 12.43 0.97
C PHE A 326 12.92 11.63 1.06
N PHE A 327 11.89 12.15 1.73
CA PHE A 327 10.57 11.53 1.75
C PHE A 327 10.02 11.36 0.33
N THR A 328 10.03 12.43 -0.48
CA THR A 328 9.61 12.38 -1.89
C THR A 328 10.44 11.36 -2.67
N MET A 329 11.76 11.36 -2.47
CA MET A 329 12.68 10.45 -3.15
C MET A 329 12.37 8.98 -2.82
N LYS A 330 12.23 8.67 -1.53
CA LYS A 330 12.05 7.31 -1.02
C LYS A 330 10.64 6.78 -1.19
N LYS A 331 9.61 7.61 -0.96
CA LYS A 331 8.22 7.18 -0.97
C LYS A 331 7.59 7.27 -2.34
N PHE A 332 7.94 8.28 -3.14
CA PHE A 332 7.31 8.49 -4.45
C PHE A 332 8.23 8.08 -5.59
N ALA A 333 9.38 8.74 -5.74
CA ALA A 333 10.25 8.52 -6.90
C ALA A 333 10.79 7.08 -6.97
N LEU A 334 11.22 6.50 -5.83
CA LEU A 334 11.65 5.09 -5.77
C LEU A 334 10.56 4.15 -6.24
N ALA A 335 9.34 4.30 -5.69
CA ALA A 335 8.21 3.45 -6.03
C ALA A 335 7.85 3.57 -7.51
N LYS A 336 7.85 4.79 -8.07
CA LYS A 336 7.64 5.05 -9.49
C LYS A 336 8.65 4.31 -10.37
N THR A 337 9.93 4.42 -10.05
CA THR A 337 11.02 3.83 -10.84
C THR A 337 10.91 2.31 -10.93
N TYR A 338 10.96 1.61 -9.79
CA TYR A 338 11.09 0.17 -9.85
C TYR A 338 9.76 -0.51 -10.18
N LYS A 339 8.63 0.01 -9.68
CA LYS A 339 7.31 -0.55 -10.05
C LYS A 339 6.99 -0.25 -11.52
N GLY A 340 7.44 0.89 -12.06
CA GLY A 340 7.36 1.19 -13.48
C GLY A 340 8.04 0.11 -14.31
N ALA A 341 9.22 -0.36 -13.88
CA ALA A 341 9.94 -1.43 -14.56
C ALA A 341 9.16 -2.76 -14.52
N TYR A 342 8.62 -3.14 -13.35
CA TYR A 342 7.83 -4.38 -13.23
C TYR A 342 6.48 -4.34 -13.98
N HIS A 343 5.91 -3.15 -14.21
CA HIS A 343 4.70 -2.98 -15.02
C HIS A 343 5.00 -2.62 -16.47
N GLN A 344 6.27 -2.77 -16.89
CA GLN A 344 6.76 -2.50 -18.26
C GLN A 344 6.34 -1.13 -18.80
N ASN A 345 6.42 -0.12 -17.94
CA ASN A 345 6.12 1.25 -18.31
C ASN A 345 7.42 2.08 -18.39
N PRO A 346 7.90 2.42 -19.60
CA PRO A 346 9.17 3.12 -19.76
C PRO A 346 9.14 4.56 -19.21
N ALA A 347 8.00 5.26 -19.27
CA ALA A 347 7.87 6.62 -18.77
C ALA A 347 7.97 6.68 -17.24
N TYR A 348 7.28 5.77 -16.54
CA TYR A 348 7.37 5.64 -15.08
C TYR A 348 8.72 5.12 -14.62
N THR A 349 9.33 4.21 -15.38
CA THR A 349 10.69 3.72 -15.10
C THR A 349 11.70 4.85 -15.21
N HIS A 350 11.63 5.65 -16.28
CA HIS A 350 12.63 6.67 -16.58
C HIS A 350 12.24 8.08 -16.11
N TRP A 351 11.33 8.75 -16.82
CA TRP A 351 11.08 10.19 -16.65
C TRP A 351 10.36 10.53 -15.34
N LEU A 352 9.34 9.77 -14.96
CA LEU A 352 8.57 10.03 -13.73
C LEU A 352 9.18 9.34 -12.49
N GLY A 353 10.20 8.50 -12.69
CA GLY A 353 10.86 7.71 -11.65
C GLY A 353 12.35 8.03 -11.55
N ASN A 354 13.18 7.37 -12.37
CA ASN A 354 14.63 7.42 -12.26
C ASN A 354 15.22 8.84 -12.43
N ALA A 355 14.68 9.65 -13.34
CA ALA A 355 15.09 11.03 -13.50
C ALA A 355 14.79 11.84 -12.23
N GLU A 356 13.60 11.69 -11.67
CA GLU A 356 13.18 12.34 -10.42
C GLU A 356 14.02 11.89 -9.22
N LEU A 357 14.33 10.60 -9.11
CA LEU A 357 15.26 10.07 -8.09
C LEU A 357 16.62 10.78 -8.14
N LYS A 358 17.19 10.92 -9.34
CA LYS A 358 18.50 11.53 -9.54
C LYS A 358 18.47 13.04 -9.28
N MET A 359 17.41 13.73 -9.72
CA MET A 359 17.23 15.17 -9.43
C MET A 359 17.08 15.42 -7.93
N LEU A 360 16.29 14.60 -7.23
CA LEU A 360 16.15 14.70 -5.77
C LEU A 360 17.47 14.44 -5.03
N LEU A 361 18.31 13.52 -5.52
CA LEU A 361 19.64 13.33 -4.95
C LEU A 361 20.53 14.56 -5.15
N VAL A 362 20.45 15.24 -6.30
CA VAL A 362 21.13 16.53 -6.53
C VAL A 362 20.63 17.58 -5.55
N ASP A 363 19.32 17.69 -5.35
CA ASP A 363 18.72 18.65 -4.42
C ASP A 363 19.12 18.37 -2.96
N ILE A 364 19.19 17.09 -2.56
CA ILE A 364 19.64 16.67 -1.24
C ILE A 364 21.12 17.02 -1.03
N ARG A 365 21.99 16.77 -2.01
CA ARG A 365 23.40 17.17 -1.94
C ARG A 365 23.56 18.69 -1.85
N ALA A 366 22.79 19.45 -2.62
CA ALA A 366 22.81 20.90 -2.58
C ALA A 366 22.33 21.45 -1.23
N GLU A 367 21.26 20.87 -0.68
CA GLU A 367 20.76 21.25 0.64
C GLU A 367 21.74 20.90 1.76
N ALA A 368 22.41 19.75 1.66
CA ALA A 368 23.47 19.38 2.59
C ALA A 368 24.62 20.40 2.59
N SER A 369 25.06 20.86 1.41
CA SER A 369 26.08 21.93 1.29
C SER A 369 25.62 23.21 2.00
N ARG A 370 24.37 23.65 1.75
CA ARG A 370 23.83 24.86 2.39
C ARG A 370 23.79 24.76 3.91
N LEU A 371 23.37 23.61 4.45
CA LEU A 371 23.32 23.38 5.90
C LEU A 371 24.72 23.40 6.54
N GLN A 372 25.74 22.92 5.82
CA GLN A 372 27.13 22.99 6.26
C GLN A 372 27.66 24.44 6.26
N GLU A 373 27.41 25.19 5.18
CA GLU A 373 27.85 26.59 5.04
C GLU A 373 27.22 27.52 6.10
N ARG A 374 25.92 27.36 6.41
CA ARG A 374 25.19 28.21 7.37
C ARG A 374 25.82 28.28 8.76
N ARG A 375 26.53 27.24 9.20
CA ARG A 375 27.21 27.22 10.51
C ARG A 375 28.67 27.67 10.46
N GLY A 376 29.09 28.40 9.42
CA GLY A 376 30.43 28.97 9.32
C GLY A 376 31.54 27.94 9.06
N HIS A 377 31.18 26.73 8.61
CA HIS A 377 32.17 25.73 8.18
C HIS A 377 32.68 26.11 6.77
N ASN A 378 33.49 27.17 6.69
CA ASN A 378 34.09 27.68 5.45
C ASN A 378 35.17 26.76 4.85
N ASN A 379 35.39 25.56 5.38
CA ASN A 379 36.27 24.56 4.77
C ASN A 379 35.45 23.59 3.91
N ALA A 380 34.95 24.09 2.78
CA ALA A 380 34.48 23.26 1.69
C ALA A 380 35.66 22.39 1.18
N GLY A 381 35.78 21.16 1.71
CA GLY A 381 36.71 20.15 1.20
C GLY A 381 37.51 19.35 2.22
N VAL A 382 37.55 19.74 3.51
CA VAL A 382 38.27 18.96 4.54
C VAL A 382 37.37 18.79 5.76
N THR A 383 36.80 17.59 5.91
CA THR A 383 36.12 17.18 7.14
C THR A 383 37.18 17.12 8.24
N THR A 384 37.00 17.87 9.32
CA THR A 384 37.96 17.84 10.43
C THR A 384 38.00 16.44 11.04
N LEU A 385 39.11 16.08 11.70
CA LEU A 385 39.18 14.79 12.38
C LEU A 385 38.08 14.62 13.43
N GLU A 386 37.73 15.70 14.13
CA GLU A 386 36.63 15.73 15.10
C GLU A 386 35.29 15.41 14.44
N GLU A 387 35.04 15.94 13.24
CA GLU A 387 33.84 15.64 12.46
C GLU A 387 33.83 14.18 12.00
N ARG A 388 34.95 13.66 11.50
CA ARG A 388 35.08 12.25 11.09
C ARG A 388 34.84 11.31 12.26
N LEU A 389 35.37 11.62 13.44
CA LEU A 389 35.13 10.87 14.67
C LEU A 389 33.66 10.97 15.11
N THR A 390 33.01 12.13 14.95
CA THR A 390 31.60 12.34 15.26
C THR A 390 30.70 11.49 14.35
N ILE A 391 30.93 11.50 13.04
CA ILE A 391 30.23 10.66 12.07
C ILE A 391 30.45 9.18 12.40
N LEU A 392 31.70 8.77 12.65
CA LEU A 392 32.02 7.38 12.99
C LEU A 392 31.30 6.92 14.27
N GLN A 393 31.25 7.76 15.30
CA GLN A 393 30.52 7.48 16.53
C GLN A 393 29.00 7.40 16.29
N GLY A 394 28.44 8.28 15.46
CA GLY A 394 27.04 8.26 15.07
C GLY A 394 26.64 6.97 14.37
N ARG A 395 27.44 6.54 13.38
CA ARG A 395 27.26 5.24 12.69
C ARG A 395 27.27 4.07 13.65
N PHE A 396 28.18 4.05 14.63
CA PHE A 396 28.22 3.02 15.66
C PHE A 396 26.96 3.05 16.55
N LYS A 397 26.54 4.24 17.03
CA LYS A 397 25.33 4.39 17.85
C LYS A 397 24.05 3.95 17.14
N ARG A 398 23.98 4.11 15.81
CA ARG A 398 22.87 3.63 14.97
C ARG A 398 22.96 2.14 14.64
N GLY A 399 24.02 1.43 15.06
CA GLY A 399 24.23 0.02 14.73
C GLY A 399 24.60 -0.24 13.28
N VAL A 400 25.06 0.78 12.53
CA VAL A 400 25.47 0.65 11.12
C VAL A 400 26.80 -0.11 11.01
N ILE A 401 27.66 0.00 12.02
CA ILE A 401 28.97 -0.66 12.10
C ILE A 401 29.11 -1.42 13.41
N SER A 402 29.91 -2.49 13.40
CA SER A 402 30.16 -3.30 14.61
C SER A 402 31.08 -2.58 15.61
N GLN A 403 31.11 -3.06 16.87
CA GLN A 403 32.06 -2.56 17.87
C GLN A 403 33.52 -2.73 17.40
N GLN A 404 33.82 -3.85 16.74
CA GLN A 404 35.14 -4.13 16.19
C GLN A 404 35.50 -3.10 15.12
N GLU A 405 34.62 -2.91 14.13
CA GLU A 405 34.82 -1.95 13.04
C GLU A 405 34.94 -0.51 13.55
N TYR A 406 34.13 -0.14 14.55
CA TYR A 406 34.25 1.17 15.21
C TYR A 406 35.62 1.36 15.85
N SER A 407 36.11 0.38 16.60
CA SER A 407 37.43 0.43 17.25
C SER A 407 38.57 0.50 16.25
N GLU A 408 38.51 -0.30 15.18
CA GLU A 408 39.53 -0.33 14.11
C GLU A 408 39.60 1.01 13.37
N ARG A 409 38.46 1.53 12.88
CA ARG A 409 38.39 2.82 12.18
C ARG A 409 38.74 3.99 13.07
N LYS A 410 38.34 3.96 14.35
CA LYS A 410 38.72 5.00 15.31
C LYS A 410 40.24 5.02 15.51
N ALA A 411 40.86 3.85 15.65
CA ALA A 411 42.31 3.77 15.78
C ALA A 411 43.03 4.26 14.51
N GLU A 412 42.48 3.98 13.33
CA GLU A 412 42.98 4.52 12.06
C GLU A 412 42.92 6.04 12.00
N LEU A 413 41.74 6.62 12.28
CA LEU A 413 41.55 8.07 12.33
C LEU A 413 42.48 8.75 13.34
N LEU A 414 42.73 8.13 14.49
CA LEU A 414 43.65 8.67 15.49
C LEU A 414 45.12 8.48 15.11
N ARG A 415 45.48 7.50 14.27
CA ARG A 415 46.86 7.34 13.78
C ARG A 415 47.24 8.46 12.79
N GLU A 416 46.28 8.97 12.04
CA GLU A 416 46.47 10.14 11.16
C GLU A 416 46.87 11.43 11.92
N LEU A 417 46.73 11.48 13.26
CA LEU A 417 47.26 12.59 14.10
C LEU A 417 48.76 12.47 14.41
N THR A 418 49.32 11.27 14.27
CA THR A 418 50.69 10.94 14.70
C THR A 418 51.69 10.86 13.55
N GLN A 419 51.23 11.12 12.32
CA GLN A 419 52.04 11.35 11.12
C GLN A 419 51.88 12.80 10.71
#